data_AF-A0A7V6T389-F1
#
_entry.id   AF-A0A7V6T389-F1
#
_cell.length_a   1.000
_cell.length_b   1.000
_cell.length_c   1.000
_cell.angle_alpha   90.00
_cell.angle_beta   90.00
_cell.angle_gamma   90.00
#
_symmetry.space_group_name_H-M   'P 1'
#
loop_
_entity.id
_entity.type
_entity.pdbx_description
1 polymer ?
#
loop_
_entity_poly.entity_id
_entity_poly.type
_entity_poly.pdbx_seq_one_letter_code
_entity_poly.pdbx_strand_id
1 'polypeptide(L)'
;MPDVFETFKQIAVNAVEATFPVKLMFGVVQSTSPLKIAVDQKLTITSDQCVWLKGIGLSTQDRVALLRQQGGQTFLILGVVQ
;
A
#
# COMPACT_ATOMS: atom_id res chain seq x y z
N MET A 1 -26.18 12.00 12.18
CA MET A 1 -26.02 10.53 12.19
C MET A 1 -25.86 10.13 10.73
N PRO A 2 -24.73 9.57 10.29
CA PRO A 2 -24.64 9.08 8.92
C PRO A 2 -25.76 8.06 8.70
N ASP A 3 -26.45 8.18 7.56
CA ASP A 3 -27.62 7.38 7.22
C ASP A 3 -27.27 5.89 7.29
N VAL A 4 -28.08 5.06 7.93
CA VAL A 4 -27.82 3.61 8.09
C VAL A 4 -27.54 2.94 6.74
N PHE A 5 -28.09 3.49 5.67
CA PHE A 5 -27.85 3.09 4.29
C PHE A 5 -26.40 3.34 3.81
N GLU A 6 -25.77 4.43 4.22
CA GLU A 6 -24.34 4.70 3.95
C GLU A 6 -23.44 3.73 4.70
N THR A 7 -23.78 3.43 5.96
CA THR A 7 -23.09 2.41 6.75
C THR A 7 -23.21 1.03 6.10
N PHE A 8 -24.38 0.68 5.56
CA PHE A 8 -24.58 -0.56 4.82
C PHE A 8 -23.73 -0.65 3.55
N LYS A 9 -23.63 0.44 2.78
CA LYS A 9 -22.74 0.51 1.62
C LYS A 9 -21.29 0.32 2.03
N GLN A 10 -20.85 0.95 3.11
CA GLN A 10 -19.49 0.76 3.60
C GLN A 10 -19.24 -0.67 4.08
N ILE A 11 -20.17 -1.28 4.82
CA ILE A 11 -20.05 -2.68 5.26
C ILE A 11 -19.93 -3.62 4.05
N ALA A 12 -20.74 -3.41 3.00
CA ALA A 12 -20.67 -4.21 1.79
C ALA A 12 -19.31 -4.08 1.09
N VAL A 13 -18.78 -2.86 0.96
CA VAL A 13 -17.46 -2.61 0.39
C VAL A 13 -16.37 -3.26 1.25
N ASN A 14 -16.43 -3.07 2.56
CA ASN A 14 -15.47 -3.64 3.51
C ASN A 14 -15.49 -5.18 3.49
N ALA A 15 -16.66 -5.82 3.37
CA ALA A 15 -16.80 -7.27 3.27
C ALA A 15 -16.18 -7.84 1.99
N VAL A 16 -16.35 -7.13 0.86
CA VAL A 16 -15.72 -7.50 -0.42
C VAL A 16 -14.21 -7.32 -0.35
N GLU A 17 -13.73 -6.20 0.19
CA GLU A 17 -12.29 -5.99 0.34
C GLU A 17 -11.66 -6.98 1.36
N ALA A 18 -12.40 -7.41 2.38
CA ALA A 18 -11.97 -8.44 3.34
C ALA A 18 -11.81 -9.84 2.72
N THR A 19 -12.42 -10.08 1.56
CA THR A 19 -12.18 -11.30 0.79
C THR A 19 -10.77 -11.32 0.18
N PHE A 20 -10.13 -10.15 0.04
CA PHE A 20 -8.77 -9.99 -0.48
C PHE A 20 -7.83 -9.48 0.64
N PRO A 21 -7.20 -10.38 1.42
CA PRO A 21 -6.39 -10.00 2.59
C PRO A 21 -5.19 -9.10 2.24
N VAL A 22 -4.76 -9.11 0.98
CA VAL A 22 -3.69 -8.26 0.44
C VAL A 22 -4.05 -7.76 -0.95
N LYS A 23 -3.87 -6.45 -1.17
CA LYS A 23 -4.00 -5.84 -2.49
C LYS A 23 -2.63 -5.57 -3.08
N LEU A 24 -2.34 -6.14 -4.25
CA LEU A 24 -1.13 -5.84 -5.01
C LEU A 24 -1.23 -4.45 -5.60
N MET A 25 -0.21 -3.65 -5.37
CA MET A 25 -0.06 -2.29 -5.87
C MET A 25 1.36 -2.13 -6.44
N PHE A 26 1.51 -1.17 -7.35
CA PHE A 26 2.81 -0.77 -7.89
C PHE A 26 3.08 0.67 -7.53
N GLY A 27 4.31 0.97 -7.15
CA GLY A 27 4.75 2.31 -6.79
C GLY A 27 6.13 2.63 -7.34
N VAL A 28 6.53 3.88 -7.20
CA VAL A 28 7.86 4.38 -7.56
C VAL A 28 8.54 4.92 -6.32
N VAL A 29 9.80 4.51 -6.10
CA VAL A 29 10.62 5.04 -5.01
C VAL A 29 11.02 6.48 -5.34
N GLN A 30 10.50 7.46 -4.63
CA GLN A 30 10.87 8.87 -4.83
C GLN A 30 12.15 9.26 -4.08
N SER A 31 12.39 8.68 -2.90
CA SER A 31 13.56 8.97 -2.08
C SER A 31 13.88 7.79 -1.18
N THR A 32 15.15 7.57 -0.89
CA THR A 32 15.64 6.51 0.01
C THR A 32 16.03 7.03 1.40
N SER A 33 16.23 8.34 1.55
CA SER A 33 16.51 9.01 2.84
C SER A 33 15.76 10.35 2.94
N PRO A 34 14.61 10.42 3.66
CA PRO A 34 13.78 9.34 4.21
C PRO A 34 13.04 8.57 3.11
N LEU A 35 12.82 7.26 3.30
CA LEU A 35 12.17 6.41 2.31
C LEU A 35 10.74 6.91 2.01
N LYS A 36 10.52 7.33 0.77
CA LYS A 36 9.23 7.77 0.24
C LYS A 36 8.92 6.97 -1.01
N ILE A 37 7.81 6.26 -0.98
CA ILE A 37 7.33 5.49 -2.14
C ILE A 37 5.99 6.07 -2.54
N ALA A 38 5.88 6.54 -3.77
CA ALA A 38 4.61 6.98 -4.32
C ALA A 38 3.92 5.80 -4.97
N VAL A 39 2.76 5.44 -4.42
CA VAL A 39 1.88 4.39 -4.91
C VAL A 39 0.70 5.11 -5.54
N ASP A 40 0.60 5.08 -6.86
CA ASP A 40 -0.40 5.82 -7.64
C ASP A 40 -0.29 7.37 -7.51
N GLN A 41 -1.18 8.14 -8.16
CA GLN A 41 -1.12 9.61 -8.22
C GLN A 41 -1.52 10.32 -6.91
N LYS A 42 -1.92 9.59 -5.87
CA LYS A 42 -2.46 10.20 -4.63
C LYS A 42 -1.93 9.66 -3.31
N LEU A 43 -1.11 8.61 -3.31
CA LEU A 43 -0.78 7.91 -2.07
C LEU A 43 0.75 7.81 -1.91
N THR A 44 1.30 8.58 -0.97
CA THR A 44 2.74 8.54 -0.65
C THR A 44 2.91 7.79 0.66
N ILE A 45 3.66 6.69 0.62
CA ILE A 45 3.99 5.89 1.79
C ILE A 45 5.30 6.37 2.39
N THR A 46 5.29 6.53 3.70
CA THR A 46 6.45 6.90 4.52
C THR A 46 7.07 5.65 5.16
N SER A 47 8.34 5.72 5.54
CA SER A 47 9.10 4.60 6.13
C SER A 47 8.42 3.86 7.28
N ASP A 48 7.63 4.54 8.11
CA ASP A 48 6.90 3.95 9.26
C ASP A 48 5.87 2.88 8.86
N GLN A 49 5.40 2.98 7.61
CA GLN A 49 4.32 2.18 7.04
C GLN A 49 4.83 1.09 6.10
N CYS A 50 6.14 1.07 5.85
CA CYS A 50 6.79 0.14 4.94
C CYS A 50 7.46 -0.99 5.71
N VAL A 51 7.16 -2.23 5.32
CA VAL A 51 7.94 -3.42 5.67
C VAL A 51 8.61 -3.92 4.40
N TRP A 52 9.92 -4.19 4.44
CA TRP A 52 10.64 -4.78 3.30
C TRP A 52 11.43 -6.00 3.74
N LEU A 53 11.63 -6.93 2.81
CA LEU A 53 12.48 -8.09 3.03
C LEU A 53 13.96 -7.67 2.98
N LYS A 54 14.76 -8.20 3.90
CA LYS A 54 16.22 -8.01 3.90
C LYS A 54 16.80 -8.59 2.61
N GLY A 55 17.54 -7.76 1.86
CA GLY A 55 18.19 -8.15 0.60
C GLY A 55 17.62 -7.49 -0.66
N ILE A 56 16.53 -6.73 -0.55
CA ILE A 56 15.99 -5.93 -1.67
C ILE A 56 16.76 -4.60 -1.72
N GLY A 57 17.54 -4.38 -2.79
CA GLY A 57 18.14 -3.09 -3.09
C GLY A 57 17.10 -2.15 -3.68
N LEU A 58 16.76 -1.08 -2.98
CA LEU A 58 15.85 -0.05 -3.45
C LEU A 58 16.66 1.16 -3.89
N SER A 59 16.61 1.49 -5.18
CA SER A 59 17.19 2.71 -5.73
C SER A 59 16.10 3.75 -5.93
N THR A 60 16.48 5.02 -5.92
CA THR A 60 15.57 6.10 -6.31
C THR A 60 15.12 5.89 -7.77
N GLN A 61 13.83 6.12 -8.04
CA GLN A 61 13.12 5.87 -9.30
C GLN A 61 12.79 4.41 -9.63
N ASP A 62 13.14 3.45 -8.77
CA ASP A 62 12.75 2.06 -9.00
C ASP A 62 11.24 1.88 -8.89
N ARG A 63 10.68 1.11 -9.84
CA ARG A 63 9.32 0.61 -9.75
C ARG A 63 9.30 -0.55 -8.79
N VAL A 64 8.41 -0.52 -7.82
CA VAL A 64 8.34 -1.54 -6.76
C VAL A 64 6.94 -2.13 -6.69
N ALA A 65 6.87 -3.44 -6.50
CA ALA A 65 5.63 -4.14 -6.16
C ALA A 65 5.47 -4.15 -4.64
N LEU A 66 4.27 -3.82 -4.19
CA LEU A 66 3.92 -3.77 -2.78
C LEU A 66 2.53 -4.32 -2.52
N LEU A 67 2.40 -5.00 -1.39
CA LEU A 67 1.16 -5.56 -0.89
C LEU A 67 0.64 -4.66 0.23
N ARG A 68 -0.54 -4.07 0.04
CA ARG A 68 -1.26 -3.40 1.13
C ARG A 68 -2.05 -4.46 1.90
N GLN A 69 -1.81 -4.59 3.21
CA GLN A 69 -2.63 -5.46 4.06
C GLN A 69 -3.99 -4.82 4.39
N GLN A 70 -5.03 -5.64 4.41
CA GLN A 70 -6.37 -5.28 4.89
C GLN A 70 -6.33 -4.91 6.39
N GLY A 71 -6.96 -3.79 6.76
CA GLY A 71 -7.09 -3.37 8.16
C GLY A 71 -5.95 -2.53 8.74
N GLY A 72 -4.94 -2.17 7.93
CA GLY A 72 -3.84 -1.31 8.36
C GLY A 72 -3.31 -0.40 7.26
N GLN A 73 -2.45 0.55 7.64
CA GLN A 73 -1.63 1.33 6.71
C GLN A 73 -0.26 0.66 6.51
N THR A 74 -0.17 -0.66 6.66
CA THR A 74 1.08 -1.40 6.49
C THR A 74 1.21 -1.92 5.06
N PHE A 75 2.35 -1.64 4.44
CA PHE A 75 2.68 -2.00 3.08
C PHE A 75 3.92 -2.89 3.08
N LEU A 76 3.79 -4.11 2.55
CA LEU A 76 4.90 -5.04 2.38
C LEU A 76 5.49 -4.88 0.98
N ILE A 77 6.75 -4.47 0.89
CA ILE A 77 7.48 -4.37 -0.37
C ILE A 77 8.00 -5.76 -0.75
N LEU A 78 7.58 -6.25 -1.92
CA LEU A 78 7.99 -7.55 -2.44
C LEU A 78 9.31 -7.47 -3.21
N GLY A 79 9.56 -6.37 -3.93
CA GLY A 79 10.75 -6.20 -4.75
C GLY A 79 10.60 -5.12 -5.80
N VAL A 80 11.70 -4.89 -6.52
CA VAL A 80 11.75 -4.01 -7.70
C VAL A 80 11.19 -4.79 -8.91
N VAL A 81 10.29 -4.16 -9.65
CA VAL A 81 9.73 -4.66 -10.91
C VAL A 81 10.43 -3.92 -12.05
N GLN A 82 10.98 -4.67 -13.00
CA GLN A 82 11.72 -4.13 -14.14
C GLN A 82 10.79 -3.60 -15.23
#